data_AF-A0A7K7KDT1-F1
#
_entry.id   AF-A0A7K7KDT1-F1
#
_cell.length_a   1.000
_cell.length_b   1.000
_cell.length_c   1.000
_cell.angle_alpha   90.00
_cell.angle_beta   90.00
_cell.angle_gamma   90.00
#
_symmetry.space_group_name_H-M   'P 1'
#
loop_
_entity.id
_entity.type
_entity.pdbx_description
1 polymer ?
#
loop_
_entity_poly.entity_id
_entity_poly.type
_entity_poly.pdbx_seq_one_letter_code
_entity_poly.pdbx_strand_id
1 'polypeptide(L)' 'DHGGTTRTMGEPQGPWRDHKDHGGTTRNMDGLYECILCACCSTSCPSYWWNGDKYLGPAVLMQ' A
#
# COMPACT_ATOMS: atom_id res chain seq x y z
N ASP A 1 -5.88 -25.00 23.49
CA ASP A 1 -7.03 -24.60 22.68
C ASP A 1 -6.68 -23.30 21.96
N HIS A 2 -7.13 -23.16 20.72
CA HIS A 2 -6.67 -22.24 19.66
C HIS A 2 -5.26 -22.60 19.12
N GLY A 3 -5.07 -23.38 18.05
CA GLY A 3 -5.94 -23.57 16.90
C GLY A 3 -5.83 -22.36 15.97
N GLY A 4 -4.88 -22.40 15.04
CA GLY A 4 -4.70 -21.35 14.04
C GLY A 4 -3.42 -21.50 13.24
N THR A 5 -3.32 -22.57 12.44
CA THR A 5 -2.35 -22.65 11.34
C THR A 5 -2.70 -21.56 10.33
N THR A 6 -2.13 -20.37 10.48
CA THR A 6 -2.15 -19.39 9.39
C THR A 6 -1.25 -19.96 8.32
N ARG A 7 -1.86 -20.36 7.20
CA ARG A 7 -1.16 -20.76 5.98
C ARG A 7 -0.05 -19.76 5.73
N THR A 8 1.19 -20.18 5.90
CA THR A 8 2.35 -19.43 5.41
C THR A 8 2.09 -19.28 3.91
N MET A 9 1.77 -18.06 3.48
CA MET A 9 1.65 -17.72 2.07
C MET A 9 2.92 -18.25 1.41
N GLY A 10 2.75 -19.17 0.46
CA GLY A 10 3.79 -20.06 -0.03
C GLY A 10 5.08 -19.32 -0.39
N GLU A 11 6.19 -19.95 -0.03
CA GLU A 11 7.52 -19.60 -0.52
C GLU A 11 7.49 -19.50 -2.05
N PRO A 12 7.96 -18.40 -2.65
CA PRO A 12 8.02 -18.28 -4.10
C PRO A 12 9.06 -19.28 -4.65
N GLN A 13 8.58 -20.34 -5.28
CA GLN A 13 9.39 -21.33 -6.00
C GLN A 13 9.66 -20.84 -7.42
N GLY A 14 10.72 -20.05 -7.61
CA GLY A 14 11.21 -19.72 -8.95
C GLY A 14 12.26 -18.62 -8.94
N PRO A 15 13.31 -18.69 -9.79
CA PRO A 15 14.33 -17.65 -9.84
C PRO A 15 13.84 -16.49 -10.71
N TRP A 16 12.80 -15.79 -10.27
CA TRP A 16 12.64 -14.39 -10.65
C TRP A 16 13.71 -13.66 -9.84
N ARG A 17 14.84 -13.32 -10.49
CA ARG A 17 15.89 -12.60 -9.79
C ARG A 17 15.30 -11.29 -9.30
N ASP A 18 15.00 -11.24 -8.01
CA ASP A 18 14.70 -10.04 -7.27
C ASP A 18 15.79 -9.05 -7.66
N HIS A 19 15.39 -8.00 -8.39
CA HIS A 19 16.27 -6.90 -8.73
C HIS A 19 16.67 -6.31 -7.37
N LYS A 20 17.81 -6.74 -6.82
CA LYS A 20 18.24 -6.32 -5.49
C LYS A 20 18.40 -4.81 -5.55
N ASP A 21 17.45 -4.10 -4.94
CA ASP A 21 17.50 -2.66 -4.80
C ASP A 21 18.80 -2.30 -4.10
N HIS A 22 19.73 -1.75 -4.88
CA HIS A 22 21.09 -1.47 -4.45
C HIS A 22 21.08 -0.27 -3.50
N GLY A 23 20.90 -0.54 -2.22
CA GLY A 23 21.32 0.32 -1.12
C GLY A 23 20.72 1.72 -1.10
N GLY A 24 19.54 1.87 -0.48
CA GLY A 24 19.22 3.11 0.23
C GLY A 24 17.94 3.84 -0.14
N THR A 25 17.03 3.28 -0.93
CA THR A 25 15.81 3.99 -1.36
C THR A 25 14.47 3.28 -1.08
N THR A 26 14.46 2.01 -0.69
CA THR A 26 13.22 1.24 -0.46
C THR A 26 12.40 1.71 0.75
N ARG A 27 13.09 2.20 1.81
CA ARG A 27 12.47 2.62 3.07
C ARG A 27 11.45 3.76 2.94
N ASN A 28 11.58 4.57 1.89
CA ASN A 28 10.71 5.73 1.67
C ASN A 28 9.46 5.37 0.85
N MET A 29 9.38 4.14 0.34
CA MET A 29 8.29 3.64 -0.48
C MET A 29 7.41 2.61 0.25
N ASP A 30 7.89 2.10 1.39
CA ASP A 30 7.16 1.20 2.27
C ASP A 30 5.90 1.91 2.80
N GLY A 31 4.71 1.39 2.47
CA GLY A 31 3.42 1.93 2.88
C GLY A 31 2.71 2.83 1.86
N LEU A 32 3.41 3.38 0.85
CA LEU A 32 2.77 4.11 -0.26
C LEU A 32 2.24 3.14 -1.33
N TYR A 33 3.02 2.11 -1.69
CA TYR A 33 2.61 1.11 -2.70
C TYR A 33 1.57 0.09 -2.20
N GLU A 34 1.36 0.00 -0.89
CA GLU A 34 0.38 -0.93 -0.28
C GLU A 34 -1.07 -0.39 -0.35
N CYS A 35 -1.30 0.72 -1.05
CA CYS A 35 -2.62 1.30 -1.24
C CYS A 35 -3.52 0.40 -2.11
N ILE A 36 -4.59 -0.14 -1.52
CA ILE A 36 -5.55 -1.02 -2.21
C ILE A 36 -6.67 -0.26 -2.97
N LEU A 37 -6.58 1.07 -3.08
CA LEU A 37 -7.58 1.90 -3.75
C LEU A 37 -9.03 1.73 -3.24
N CYS A 38 -9.23 1.43 -1.96
CA CYS A 38 -10.56 1.27 -1.36
C CYS A 38 -11.34 2.58 -1.13
N ALA A 39 -10.72 3.74 -1.41
CA ALA A 39 -11.25 5.08 -1.21
C ALA A 39 -11.57 5.51 0.24
N CYS A 40 -11.38 4.64 1.24
CA CYS A 40 -11.67 4.94 2.65
C CYS A 40 -10.92 6.18 3.15
N CYS A 41 -9.68 6.37 2.74
CA CYS A 41 -8.88 7.54 3.11
C CYS A 41 -9.44 8.85 2.51
N SER A 42 -9.97 8.82 1.29
CA SER A 42 -10.62 9.99 0.68
C SER A 42 -11.94 10.34 1.35
N THR A 43 -12.75 9.34 1.68
CA THR A 43 -14.03 9.57 2.38
C THR A 43 -13.86 9.91 3.85
N SER A 44 -12.71 9.60 4.47
CA SER A 44 -12.40 9.98 5.85
C SER A 44 -11.92 11.42 5.98
N CYS A 45 -11.42 12.04 4.89
CA CYS A 45 -10.78 13.34 4.95
C CYS A 45 -11.79 14.49 4.78
N PRO A 46 -11.99 15.37 5.79
CA PRO A 46 -12.94 16.48 5.70
C PRO A 46 -12.61 17.48 4.57
N SER A 47 -11.32 17.60 4.23
CA SER A 47 -10.86 18.44 3.13
C SER A 47 -11.36 17.95 1.77
N TYR A 48 -11.48 16.63 1.60
CA TYR A 48 -12.05 16.05 0.39
C TYR A 48 -13.57 16.27 0.32
N TRP A 49 -14.27 16.29 1.46
CA TRP A 49 -15.70 16.58 1.49
C TRP A 49 -16.03 18.02 1.11
N TRP A 50 -15.27 18.99 1.64
CA TRP A 50 -15.55 20.40 1.41
C TRP A 50 -15.01 20.93 0.08
N ASN A 51 -14.04 20.24 -0.52
CA ASN A 51 -13.32 20.73 -1.70
C ASN A 51 -12.99 19.62 -2.71
N GLY A 52 -13.88 18.64 -2.89
CA GLY A 52 -13.66 17.47 -3.76
C GLY A 52 -13.38 17.80 -5.22
N ASP A 53 -13.88 18.95 -5.71
CA ASP A 53 -13.66 19.38 -7.10
C ASP A 53 -12.24 19.89 -7.35
N LYS A 54 -11.53 20.32 -6.31
CA LYS A 54 -10.16 20.87 -6.41
C LYS A 54 -9.12 20.04 -5.67
N TYR A 55 -9.53 19.21 -4.71
CA TYR A 55 -8.66 18.31 -3.98
C TYR A 55 -8.89 16.88 -4.45
N LEU A 56 -7.90 16.32 -5.16
CA LEU A 56 -7.94 14.98 -5.74
C LEU A 56 -8.06 13.85 -4.71
N GLY A 57 -7.77 14.13 -3.44
CA GLY A 57 -7.84 13.16 -2.35
C GLY A 57 -6.48 12.52 -2.01
N PRO A 58 -6.34 11.97 -0.80
CA PRO A 58 -5.08 11.41 -0.30
C PRO A 58 -4.61 10.19 -1.10
N ALA A 59 -5.54 9.37 -1.60
CA ALA A 59 -5.19 8.16 -2.37
C ALA A 59 -4.50 8.48 -3.71
N VAL A 60 -4.82 9.61 -4.34
CA VAL A 60 -4.26 10.01 -5.64
C VAL A 60 -2.87 10.64 -5.50
N LEU A 61 -2.58 11.21 -4.32
CA LEU A 61 -1.32 11.91 -4.03
C LEU A 61 -0.20 10.98 -3.54
N MET A 62 -0.50 9.72 -3.20
CA MET A 62 0.46 8.74 -2.69
C MET A 62 1.07 7.84 -3.80
N GLN A 63 1.11 8.33 -5.05
CA GLN A 63 1.72 7.65 -6.19
C GLN A 63 3.24 7.84 -6.27
#